data_AF-A0A8S2FDC6-F1
#
_entry.id   AF-A0A8S2FDC6-F1
#
_cell.length_a   1.000
_cell.length_b   1.000
_cell.length_c   1.000
_cell.angle_alpha   90.00
_cell.angle_beta   90.00
_cell.angle_gamma   90.00
#
_symmetry.space_group_name_H-M   'P 1'
#
loop_
_entity.id
_entity.type
_entity.pdbx_description
1 polymer ?
#
loop_
_entity_poly.entity_id
_entity_poly.type
_entity_poly.pdbx_seq_one_letter_code
_entity_poly.pdbx_strand_id
1 'polypeptide(L)'
;GNIILTDYKYMILTLLRKRLDQSTDEKFAVNETYAIENVRQQEDLLSIEKLSEILKNSQANESIKKILNPLLPFGSAVVDECLLKAGFNENCLLGKNFDVNNDVEKLHNELKLAMNYLHKADSGDCKLKQTSGFRVNFSDK
;
A
#
# COMPACT_ATOMS: atom_id res chain seq x y z
N GLY A 1 -10.98 -2.19 -9.23
CA GLY A 1 -11.34 -3.45 -8.53
C GLY A 1 -12.31 -4.28 -9.34
N ASN A 2 -12.37 -5.58 -9.06
CA ASN A 2 -13.37 -6.52 -9.59
C ASN A 2 -14.14 -7.12 -8.39
N ILE A 3 -15.33 -7.68 -8.64
CA ILE A 3 -16.07 -8.45 -7.64
C ILE A 3 -16.21 -9.86 -8.18
N ILE A 4 -15.78 -10.85 -7.40
CA ILE A 4 -15.79 -12.26 -7.75
C ILE A 4 -16.61 -12.98 -6.68
N LEU A 5 -17.60 -13.77 -7.12
CA LEU A 5 -18.40 -14.62 -6.27
C LEU A 5 -17.85 -16.04 -6.37
N THR A 6 -17.49 -16.63 -5.25
CA THR A 6 -17.00 -18.01 -5.16
C THR A 6 -17.87 -18.87 -4.26
N ASP A 7 -17.76 -20.19 -4.39
CA ASP A 7 -18.27 -21.13 -3.39
C ASP A 7 -17.28 -21.27 -2.20
N TYR A 8 -17.58 -22.19 -1.27
CA TYR A 8 -16.74 -22.46 -0.09
C TYR A 8 -15.37 -23.11 -0.41
N LYS A 9 -15.19 -23.63 -1.63
CA LYS A 9 -13.92 -24.17 -2.16
C LYS A 9 -13.19 -23.15 -3.03
N TYR A 10 -13.63 -21.89 -3.02
CA TYR A 10 -13.09 -20.81 -3.85
C TYR A 10 -13.27 -21.02 -5.35
N MET A 11 -14.20 -21.89 -5.77
CA MET A 11 -14.56 -22.02 -7.19
C MET A 11 -15.38 -20.82 -7.63
N ILE A 12 -14.95 -20.14 -8.69
CA ILE A 12 -15.57 -18.92 -9.21
C ILE A 12 -16.92 -19.24 -9.85
N LEU A 13 -18.00 -18.77 -9.23
CA LEU A 13 -19.37 -18.92 -9.72
C LEU A 13 -19.73 -17.83 -10.72
N THR A 14 -19.34 -16.59 -10.43
CA THR A 14 -19.63 -15.41 -11.27
C THR A 14 -18.63 -14.31 -10.97
N LEU A 15 -18.35 -13.49 -11.97
CA LEU A 15 -17.45 -12.33 -11.84
C LEU A 15 -18.06 -11.13 -12.57
N LEU A 16 -17.98 -9.95 -11.93
CA LEU A 16 -18.65 -8.75 -12.42
C LEU A 16 -18.07 -8.27 -13.76
N ARG A 17 -16.74 -8.33 -13.91
CA ARG A 17 -16.03 -7.94 -15.13
C ARG A 17 -15.17 -9.08 -15.64
N LYS A 18 -15.55 -9.67 -16.77
CA LYS A 18 -14.73 -10.64 -17.52
C LYS A 18 -13.55 -9.90 -18.13
N ARG A 19 -12.34 -10.23 -17.69
CA ARG A 19 -11.11 -9.81 -18.36
C ARG A 19 -10.67 -10.95 -19.26
N LEU A 20 -10.58 -10.67 -20.57
CA LEU A 20 -10.12 -11.62 -21.58
C LEU A 20 -8.69 -11.29 -22.06
N ASP A 21 -7.99 -10.41 -21.35
CA ASP A 21 -6.71 -9.88 -21.81
C ASP A 21 -5.63 -10.97 -21.77
N GLN A 22 -4.94 -11.10 -22.90
CA GLN A 22 -3.84 -12.06 -23.11
C GLN A 22 -2.53 -11.63 -22.42
N SER A 23 -2.50 -10.48 -21.77
CA SER A 23 -1.29 -9.83 -21.24
C SER A 23 -1.14 -9.87 -19.71
N THR A 24 -2.14 -10.36 -18.98
CA THR A 24 -2.05 -10.58 -17.53
C THR A 24 -2.05 -12.07 -17.25
N ASP A 25 -1.04 -12.59 -16.53
CA ASP A 25 -0.86 -14.01 -16.19
C ASP A 25 -2.01 -14.60 -15.36
N GLU A 26 -2.93 -13.77 -14.86
CA GLU A 26 -4.09 -14.20 -14.08
C GLU A 26 -5.39 -14.00 -14.88
N LYS A 27 -5.77 -15.02 -15.65
CA LYS A 27 -7.10 -15.11 -16.24
C LYS A 27 -8.04 -15.63 -15.17
N PHE A 28 -9.06 -14.86 -14.82
CA PHE A 28 -10.15 -15.32 -13.95
C PHE A 28 -11.31 -15.76 -14.83
N ALA A 29 -11.55 -17.06 -14.94
CA ALA A 29 -12.72 -17.60 -15.62
C ALA A 29 -13.76 -18.17 -14.63
N VAL A 30 -14.98 -18.32 -15.13
CA VAL A 30 -16.04 -19.02 -14.39
C VAL A 30 -15.68 -20.51 -14.34
N ASN A 31 -15.90 -21.14 -13.19
CA ASN A 31 -15.52 -22.52 -12.85
C ASN A 31 -14.02 -22.78 -12.64
N GLU A 32 -13.20 -21.73 -12.55
CA GLU A 32 -11.82 -21.85 -12.09
C GLU A 32 -11.73 -21.60 -10.58
N THR A 33 -10.73 -22.18 -9.92
CA THR A 33 -10.46 -21.91 -8.50
C THR A 33 -9.76 -20.56 -8.38
N TYR A 34 -10.28 -19.68 -7.52
CA TYR A 34 -9.62 -18.43 -7.18
C TYR A 34 -8.32 -18.73 -6.41
N ALA A 35 -7.18 -18.32 -6.97
CA ALA A 35 -5.86 -18.52 -6.39
C ALA A 35 -5.67 -17.60 -5.17
N ILE A 36 -5.95 -18.11 -3.98
CA ILE A 36 -5.77 -17.38 -2.71
C ILE A 36 -4.29 -17.14 -2.44
N GLU A 37 -3.44 -18.05 -2.90
CA GLU A 37 -1.98 -17.95 -2.83
C GLU A 37 -1.45 -16.68 -3.51
N ASN A 38 -2.16 -16.14 -4.50
CA ASN A 38 -1.79 -14.91 -5.20
C ASN A 38 -2.35 -13.66 -4.51
N VAL A 39 -3.23 -13.82 -3.51
CA VAL A 39 -3.69 -12.70 -2.70
C VAL A 39 -2.49 -12.15 -1.96
N ARG A 40 -2.24 -10.85 -2.14
CA ARG A 40 -1.19 -10.15 -1.41
C ARG A 40 -1.42 -10.40 0.07
N GLN A 41 -0.56 -11.23 0.66
CA GLN A 41 -0.56 -11.47 2.09
C GLN A 41 -0.24 -10.14 2.77
N GLN A 42 -0.81 -9.93 3.96
CA GLN A 42 -0.52 -8.75 4.75
C GLN A 42 0.95 -8.83 5.17
N GLU A 43 1.84 -8.30 4.35
CA GLU A 43 3.26 -8.29 4.64
C GLU A 43 3.51 -7.37 5.83
N ASP A 44 4.13 -7.92 6.86
CA ASP A 44 4.67 -7.15 7.96
C ASP A 44 5.64 -6.09 7.42
N LEU A 45 5.71 -4.94 8.08
CA LEU A 45 6.61 -3.85 7.71
C LEU A 45 8.03 -4.40 7.49
N LEU A 46 8.66 -4.00 6.38
CA LEU A 46 10.06 -4.31 6.11
C LEU A 46 10.94 -3.96 7.31
N SER A 47 11.84 -4.87 7.69
CA SER A 47 12.83 -4.59 8.73
C SER A 47 13.80 -3.50 8.25
N ILE A 48 14.43 -2.79 9.18
CA ILE A 48 15.33 -1.69 8.85
C ILE A 48 16.53 -2.18 8.03
N GLU A 49 17.00 -3.40 8.28
CA GLU A 49 18.10 -4.03 7.57
C GLU A 49 17.71 -4.30 6.11
N LYS A 50 16.53 -4.89 5.89
CA LYS A 50 16.00 -5.12 4.54
C LYS A 50 15.76 -3.82 3.78
N LEU A 51 15.24 -2.80 4.45
CA LEU A 51 15.04 -1.48 3.84
C LEU A 51 16.39 -0.89 3.41
N SER A 52 17.41 -0.96 4.28
CA SER A 52 18.76 -0.50 3.95
C SER A 52 19.37 -1.30 2.80
N GLU A 53 19.16 -2.61 2.76
CA GLU A 53 19.70 -3.47 1.70
C GLU A 53 19.08 -3.13 0.34
N ILE A 54 17.76 -2.98 0.27
CA ILE A 54 17.06 -2.58 -0.96
C ILE A 54 17.54 -1.22 -1.44
N LEU A 55 17.64 -0.25 -0.53
CA LEU A 55 18.12 1.09 -0.89
C LEU A 55 19.59 1.08 -1.35
N LYS A 56 20.44 0.21 -0.79
CA LYS A 56 21.83 0.02 -1.27
C LYS A 56 21.90 -0.65 -2.64
N ASN A 57 20.98 -1.56 -2.94
CA ASN A 57 20.93 -2.28 -4.21
C ASN A 57 20.22 -1.50 -5.33
N SER A 58 19.54 -0.40 -4.99
CA SER A 58 18.81 0.44 -5.94
C SER A 58 19.73 1.36 -6.74
N GLN A 59 19.25 1.86 -7.88
CA GLN A 59 20.07 2.71 -8.74
C GLN A 59 20.29 4.09 -8.12
N ALA A 60 21.54 4.58 -8.18
CA ALA A 60 21.87 5.93 -7.74
C ALA A 60 21.08 6.99 -8.54
N ASN A 61 20.59 8.03 -7.86
CA ASN A 61 19.66 9.06 -8.38
C ASN A 61 18.25 8.57 -8.71
N GLU A 62 17.83 7.38 -8.27
CA GLU A 62 16.45 6.97 -8.36
C GLU A 62 15.59 7.64 -7.27
N SER A 63 14.31 7.87 -7.57
CA SER A 63 13.35 8.42 -6.61
C SER A 63 13.01 7.38 -5.55
N ILE A 64 13.18 7.74 -4.27
CA ILE A 64 12.89 6.85 -3.14
C ILE A 64 11.44 6.37 -3.17
N LYS A 65 10.52 7.26 -3.54
CA LYS A 65 9.10 6.95 -3.72
C LYS A 65 8.86 5.80 -4.70
N LYS A 66 9.59 5.77 -5.82
CA LYS A 66 9.47 4.71 -6.83
C LYS A 66 9.96 3.36 -6.31
N ILE A 67 11.06 3.37 -5.55
CA ILE A 67 11.62 2.17 -4.93
C ILE A 67 10.65 1.61 -3.87
N LEU A 68 10.03 2.49 -3.09
CA LEU A 68 9.18 2.10 -1.95
C LEU A 68 7.75 1.68 -2.33
N ASN A 69 7.12 2.31 -3.33
CA ASN A 69 5.75 2.01 -3.73
C ASN A 69 5.44 0.51 -3.98
N PRO A 70 6.27 -0.27 -4.69
CA PRO A 70 5.98 -1.68 -4.91
C PRO A 70 6.11 -2.53 -3.63
N LEU A 71 6.91 -2.07 -2.67
CA LEU A 71 7.23 -2.83 -1.45
C LEU A 71 6.22 -2.59 -0.33
N LEU A 72 5.52 -1.46 -0.37
CA LEU A 72 4.65 -1.03 0.73
C LEU A 72 3.18 -1.33 0.43
N PRO A 73 2.37 -1.62 1.46
CA PRO A 73 0.94 -1.90 1.28
C PRO A 73 0.10 -0.62 1.11
N PHE A 74 0.69 0.56 1.31
CA PHE A 74 0.01 1.85 1.16
C PHE A 74 0.39 2.56 -0.14
N GLY A 75 -0.51 3.45 -0.58
CA GLY A 75 -0.32 4.21 -1.80
C GLY A 75 0.72 5.32 -1.70
N SER A 76 1.05 5.89 -2.86
CA SER A 76 2.06 6.95 -3.03
C SER A 76 1.87 8.17 -2.13
N ALA A 77 0.63 8.58 -1.86
CA ALA A 77 0.34 9.74 -1.01
C ALA A 77 0.80 9.53 0.45
N VAL A 78 0.72 8.30 0.97
CA VAL A 78 1.20 7.99 2.33
C VAL A 78 2.72 7.96 2.35
N VAL A 79 3.36 7.46 1.29
CA VAL A 79 4.83 7.50 1.15
C VAL A 79 5.33 8.95 1.15
N ASP A 80 4.67 9.85 0.43
CA ASP A 80 5.01 11.28 0.39
C ASP A 80 4.93 11.91 1.79
N GLU A 81 3.84 11.66 2.51
CA GLU A 81 3.65 12.15 3.87
C GLU A 81 4.74 11.61 4.84
N CYS A 82 5.11 10.34 4.71
CA CYS A 82 6.19 9.75 5.50
C CYS A 82 7.55 10.40 5.20
N LEU A 83 7.84 10.68 3.92
CA LEU A 83 9.06 11.39 3.51
C LEU A 83 9.09 12.80 4.08
N LEU A 84 7.98 13.54 3.99
CA LEU A 84 7.86 14.89 4.53
C LEU A 84 8.04 14.93 6.05
N LYS A 85 7.42 14.01 6.79
CA LYS A 85 7.58 13.91 8.25
C LYS A 85 8.99 13.55 8.69
N ALA A 86 9.67 12.71 7.90
CA ALA A 86 11.08 12.39 8.13
C ALA A 86 12.04 13.54 7.76
N GLY A 87 11.53 14.63 7.17
CA GLY A 87 12.29 15.83 6.82
C GLY A 87 12.81 15.86 5.39
N PHE A 88 12.34 14.98 4.51
CA PHE A 88 12.72 14.91 3.10
C PHE A 88 11.67 15.55 2.19
N ASN A 89 12.10 16.01 1.02
CA ASN A 89 11.20 16.52 -0.01
C ASN A 89 10.52 15.35 -0.77
N GLU A 90 9.35 15.56 -1.35
CA GLU A 90 8.61 14.59 -2.18
C GLU A 90 9.46 14.03 -3.34
N ASN A 91 10.36 14.86 -3.90
CA ASN A 91 11.27 14.47 -4.99
C ASN A 91 12.65 13.99 -4.48
N CYS A 92 12.68 13.31 -3.34
CA CYS A 92 13.92 12.81 -2.78
C CYS A 92 14.57 11.75 -3.69
N LEU A 93 15.86 11.95 -3.99
CA LEU A 93 16.67 11.07 -4.82
C LEU A 93 17.76 10.41 -3.98
N LEU A 94 17.92 9.11 -4.17
CA LEU A 94 18.95 8.31 -3.51
C LEU A 94 20.35 8.82 -3.85
N GLY A 95 21.16 9.10 -2.82
CA GLY A 95 22.56 9.53 -2.95
C GLY A 95 22.77 11.04 -3.19
N LYS A 96 21.70 11.83 -3.35
CA LYS A 96 21.78 13.30 -3.39
C LYS A 96 21.20 13.94 -2.15
N ASN A 97 19.93 13.68 -1.91
CA ASN A 97 19.16 14.30 -0.82
C ASN A 97 18.84 13.30 0.30
N PHE A 98 19.37 12.08 0.20
CA PHE A 98 19.16 10.99 1.13
C PHE A 98 20.40 10.11 1.20
N ASP A 99 20.95 9.97 2.40
CA ASP A 99 22.04 9.07 2.71
C ASP A 99 21.52 7.85 3.46
N VAL A 100 21.71 6.67 2.84
CA VAL A 100 21.20 5.41 3.37
C VAL A 100 21.72 5.11 4.78
N ASN A 101 22.93 5.54 5.13
CA ASN A 101 23.50 5.20 6.44
C ASN A 101 22.95 6.06 7.58
N ASN A 102 22.51 7.29 7.29
CA ASN A 102 22.11 8.28 8.29
C ASN A 102 20.59 8.50 8.33
N ASP A 103 19.92 8.33 7.19
CA ASP A 103 18.52 8.77 7.02
C ASP A 103 17.51 7.61 7.04
N VAL A 104 17.97 6.37 6.84
CA VAL A 104 17.11 5.18 6.83
C VAL A 104 16.34 4.99 8.12
N GLU A 105 16.94 5.26 9.27
CA GLU A 105 16.28 5.08 10.56
C GLU A 105 15.10 6.04 10.74
N LYS A 106 15.25 7.30 10.34
CA LYS A 106 14.18 8.30 10.40
C LYS A 106 13.01 7.89 9.51
N LEU A 107 13.32 7.48 8.29
CA LEU A 107 12.31 7.01 7.34
C LEU A 107 11.60 5.75 7.85
N HIS A 108 12.35 4.78 8.37
CA HIS A 108 11.79 3.54 8.91
C HIS A 108 10.80 3.78 10.05
N ASN A 109 11.13 4.70 10.96
CA ASN A 109 10.24 5.08 12.07
C ASN A 109 8.90 5.65 11.59
N GLU A 110 8.92 6.52 10.57
CA GLU A 110 7.68 7.06 9.99
C GLU A 110 6.88 5.99 9.24
N LEU A 111 7.53 5.11 8.49
CA LEU A 111 6.86 3.98 7.83
C LEU A 111 6.22 3.02 8.84
N LYS A 112 6.90 2.76 9.97
CA LYS A 112 6.38 1.96 11.08
C LYS A 112 5.14 2.59 11.71
N LEU A 113 5.15 3.92 11.88
CA LEU A 113 3.99 4.66 12.36
C LEU A 113 2.81 4.54 11.39
N ALA A 114 3.05 4.69 10.09
CA ALA A 114 2.03 4.52 9.05
C ALA A 114 1.42 3.10 9.07
N MET A 115 2.24 2.05 9.20
CA MET A 115 1.75 0.68 9.34
C MET A 115 0.92 0.46 10.60
N ASN A 116 1.31 1.06 11.73
CA ASN A 116 0.51 1.00 12.94
C ASN A 116 -0.89 1.62 12.74
N TYR A 117 -1.01 2.69 11.96
CA TYR A 117 -2.33 3.25 11.62
C TYR A 117 -3.15 2.31 10.73
N LEU A 118 -2.51 1.63 9.78
CA LEU A 118 -3.17 0.64 8.93
C LEU A 118 -3.71 -0.53 9.78
N HIS A 119 -2.89 -1.08 10.68
CA HIS A 119 -3.31 -2.16 11.59
C HIS A 119 -4.45 -1.74 12.52
N LYS A 120 -4.45 -0.49 13.02
CA LYS A 120 -5.55 0.05 13.81
C LYS A 120 -6.84 0.19 13.00
N ALA A 121 -6.74 0.53 11.72
CA ALA A 121 -7.88 0.61 10.82
C ALA A 121 -8.47 -0.78 10.56
N ASP A 122 -7.63 -1.79 10.35
CA ASP A 122 -8.06 -3.17 10.14
C ASP A 122 -8.70 -3.77 11.41
N SER A 123 -8.19 -3.42 12.59
CA SER A 123 -8.70 -3.92 13.87
C SER A 123 -10.06 -3.33 14.27
N GLY A 124 -10.62 -2.39 13.49
CA GLY A 124 -11.89 -1.73 13.79
C GLY A 124 -11.84 -0.73 14.96
N ASP A 125 -10.66 -0.50 15.53
CA ASP A 125 -10.43 0.40 16.68
C ASP A 125 -10.33 1.88 16.28
N CYS A 126 -10.50 2.19 14.99
CA CYS A 126 -10.65 3.55 14.50
C CYS A 126 -11.98 4.14 14.97
N LYS A 127 -12.00 4.62 16.23
CA LYS A 127 -13.02 5.55 16.70
C LYS A 127 -12.88 6.82 15.87
N LEU A 128 -13.64 6.91 14.78
CA LEU A 128 -13.89 8.16 14.10
C LEU A 128 -14.38 9.11 15.18
N LYS A 129 -13.53 10.07 15.57
CA LYS A 129 -14.01 11.24 16.30
C LYS A 129 -15.00 11.88 15.34
N GLN A 130 -16.30 11.67 15.56
CA GLN A 130 -17.32 12.47 14.90
C GLN A 130 -16.96 13.92 15.22
N THR A 131 -16.38 14.62 14.24
CA THR A 131 -16.28 16.06 14.31
C THR A 131 -17.73 16.53 14.24
N SER A 132 -18.20 17.08 15.34
CA SER A 132 -19.56 17.58 15.54
C SER A 132 -19.81 18.84 14.67
N GLY A 133 -19.79 18.70 13.34
CA GLY A 133 -19.69 19.89 12.48
C GLY A 133 -20.11 19.80 11.02
N PHE A 134 -20.69 18.70 10.52
CA PHE A 134 -21.25 18.70 9.16
C PHE A 134 -22.66 18.08 9.12
N ARG A 135 -23.67 18.91 9.39
CA ARG A 135 -25.06 18.64 9.00
C ARG A 135 -25.23 19.16 7.57
N VAL A 136 -25.31 18.25 6.60
CA VAL A 136 -25.82 18.59 5.27
C VAL A 136 -27.35 18.58 5.39
N ASN A 137 -27.95 19.76 5.46
CA ASN A 137 -29.40 19.89 5.34
C ASN A 137 -29.75 19.77 3.86
N PHE A 138 -30.28 18.61 3.46
CA PHE A 138 -31.00 18.53 2.19
C PHE A 138 -32.31 19.31 2.37
N SER A 139 -32.40 20.50 1.78
CA SER A 139 -33.69 21.13 1.54
C SER A 139 -34.34 20.42 0.37
N ASP A 140 -35.38 19.66 0.65
CA ASP A 140 -36.30 19.16 -0.36
C ASP A 140 -36.93 20.37 -1.08
N LYS A 141 -36.75 20.40 -2.40
CA LYS A 141 -37.51 21.26 -3.32
C LYS A 141 -38.35 20.38 -4.23
#